data_AF-A0A7C3EBG1-F1
#
_entry.id   AF-A0A7C3EBG1-F1
#
_cell.length_a   1.000
_cell.length_b   1.000
_cell.length_c   1.000
_cell.angle_alpha   90.00
_cell.angle_beta   90.00
_cell.angle_gamma   90.00
#
_symmetry.space_group_name_H-M   'P 1'
#
loop_
_entity.id
_entity.type
_entity.pdbx_description
1 polymer ?
#
loop_
_entity_poly.entity_id
_entity_poly.type
_entity_poly.pdbx_seq_one_letter_code
_entity_poly.pdbx_strand_id
1 'polypeptide(L)'
;LEAHHRNKKDAPSGTAVKIAQILAEAYGRDLAQVGVYERKGFIGERKKEEIGIQTLRAGDIVGDHTVLFGGQGERLELIHRAHSRDTFVYGALRAAEWIIDKPNGLYDMQDVLGLK
;
A
#
# COMPACT_ATOMS: atom_id res chain seq x y z
N LEU A 1 -3.82 4.57 -5.04
CA LEU A 1 -5.27 4.74 -4.77
C LEU A 1 -5.63 3.78 -3.66
N GLU A 2 -6.51 4.15 -2.74
CA GLU A 2 -7.05 3.22 -1.76
C GLU A 2 -8.50 3.55 -1.39
N ALA A 3 -9.26 2.54 -0.98
CA ALA A 3 -10.61 2.70 -0.49
C ALA A 3 -10.84 1.85 0.76
N HIS A 4 -11.52 2.43 1.74
CA HIS A 4 -11.90 1.73 2.97
C HIS A 4 -13.30 2.19 3.43
N HIS A 5 -13.84 1.50 4.42
CA HIS A 5 -15.12 1.77 5.02
C HIS A 5 -15.20 3.17 5.64
N ARG A 6 -16.42 3.71 5.75
CA ARG A 6 -16.71 5.06 6.29
C ARG A 6 -16.16 5.30 7.71
N ASN A 7 -16.01 4.24 8.49
CA ASN A 7 -15.57 4.33 9.89
C ASN A 7 -14.04 4.38 10.07
N LYS A 8 -13.24 4.35 9.00
CA LYS A 8 -11.78 4.33 9.11
C LYS A 8 -11.26 5.74 9.42
N LYS A 9 -10.46 5.86 10.49
CA LYS A 9 -10.05 7.16 11.08
C LYS A 9 -8.82 7.77 10.41
N ASP A 10 -7.82 6.95 10.12
CA ASP A 10 -6.56 7.35 9.49
C ASP A 10 -6.72 7.47 7.97
N ALA A 11 -6.06 8.44 7.35
CA ALA A 11 -6.00 8.60 5.90
C ALA A 11 -4.67 9.30 5.50
N PRO A 12 -3.92 8.76 4.52
CA PRO A 12 -4.07 7.43 3.93
C PRO A 12 -3.87 6.30 4.97
N SER A 13 -4.28 5.09 4.63
CA SER A 13 -4.05 3.88 5.43
C SER A 13 -2.58 3.58 5.57
N GLY A 14 -2.22 2.89 6.66
CA GLY A 14 -0.85 2.41 6.86
C GLY A 14 -0.30 1.61 5.67
N THR A 15 -1.11 0.74 5.06
CA THR A 15 -0.72 -0.01 3.84
C THR A 15 -0.43 0.93 2.67
N ALA A 16 -1.27 1.94 2.42
CA ALA A 16 -1.04 2.91 1.35
C ALA A 16 0.23 3.74 1.60
N VAL A 17 0.48 4.15 2.84
CA VAL A 17 1.71 4.85 3.25
C VAL A 17 2.93 3.95 3.04
N LYS A 18 2.87 2.68 3.47
CA LYS A 18 4.00 1.74 3.32
C LYS A 18 4.31 1.47 1.85
N ILE A 19 3.29 1.29 1.01
CA ILE A 19 3.46 1.16 -0.45
C ILE A 19 4.15 2.41 -1.01
N ALA A 20 3.69 3.61 -0.65
CA ALA A 20 4.29 4.85 -1.12
C ALA A 20 5.74 5.01 -0.65
N GLN A 21 6.09 4.56 0.56
CA GLN A 21 7.47 4.54 1.07
C GLN A 21 8.36 3.61 0.24
N ILE A 22 7.90 2.38 -0.02
CA ILE A 22 8.63 1.41 -0.87
C ILE A 22 8.88 2.01 -2.26
N LEU A 23 7.88 2.67 -2.85
CA LEU A 23 8.04 3.33 -4.15
C LEU A 23 9.04 4.48 -4.07
N ALA A 24 8.96 5.34 -3.06
CA ALA A 24 9.88 6.45 -2.88
C ALA A 24 11.33 5.94 -2.72
N GLU A 25 11.54 4.95 -1.86
CA GLU A 25 12.84 4.29 -1.64
C GLU A 25 13.39 3.68 -2.93
N ALA A 26 12.57 2.93 -3.68
CA ALA A 26 12.97 2.33 -4.95
C ALA A 26 13.42 3.35 -6.02
N TYR A 27 12.90 4.58 -5.96
CA TYR A 27 13.29 5.68 -6.83
C TYR A 27 14.31 6.65 -6.20
N GLY A 28 14.81 6.38 -5.00
CA GLY A 28 15.75 7.25 -4.28
C GLY A 28 15.15 8.61 -3.91
N ARG A 29 13.85 8.66 -3.58
CA ARG A 29 13.09 9.87 -3.26
C ARG A 29 12.71 9.92 -1.77
N ASP A 30 12.57 11.14 -1.25
CA ASP A 30 11.96 11.37 0.06
C ASP A 30 10.44 11.54 -0.10
N LEU A 31 9.67 10.59 0.44
CA LEU A 31 8.20 10.63 0.38
C LEU A 31 7.62 11.90 1.02
N ALA A 32 8.25 12.46 2.05
CA ALA A 32 7.78 13.68 2.68
C ALA A 32 7.84 14.90 1.73
N GLN A 33 8.73 14.86 0.74
CA GLN A 33 8.90 15.94 -0.24
C GLN A 33 8.07 15.73 -1.51
N VAL A 34 7.92 14.48 -1.95
CA VAL A 34 7.27 14.16 -3.23
C VAL A 34 5.83 13.64 -3.10
N GLY A 35 5.37 13.37 -1.88
CA GLY A 35 4.02 12.88 -1.62
C GLY A 35 2.95 13.95 -1.89
N VAL A 36 1.98 13.64 -2.74
CA VAL A 36 0.84 14.51 -3.06
C VAL A 36 -0.46 13.83 -2.66
N TYR A 37 -1.12 14.37 -1.63
CA TYR A 37 -2.28 13.76 -0.98
C TYR A 37 -3.63 14.34 -1.44
N GLU A 38 -3.60 15.48 -2.14
CA GLU A 38 -4.79 16.15 -2.67
C GLU A 38 -4.46 16.79 -4.02
N ARG A 39 -5.44 16.81 -4.93
CA ARG A 39 -5.41 17.60 -6.15
C ARG A 39 -6.75 18.33 -6.31
N LYS A 40 -6.78 19.63 -6.06
CA LYS A 40 -8.00 20.46 -6.06
C LYS A 40 -7.74 21.84 -6.67
N GLY A 41 -8.52 22.22 -7.67
CA GLY A 41 -8.42 23.54 -8.34
C GLY A 41 -7.29 23.64 -9.38
N PHE A 42 -6.79 24.85 -9.62
CA PHE A 42 -5.73 25.16 -10.59
C PHE A 42 -4.33 24.99 -9.98
N ILE A 43 -3.85 23.75 -9.91
CA ILE A 43 -2.56 23.38 -9.30
C ILE A 43 -1.40 23.23 -10.29
N GLY A 44 -1.67 23.39 -11.59
CA GLY A 44 -0.67 23.21 -12.65
C GLY A 44 -0.42 21.75 -13.05
N GLU A 45 0.61 21.56 -13.87
CA GLU A 45 1.01 20.24 -14.36
C GLU A 45 1.64 19.37 -13.28
N ARG A 46 1.51 18.04 -13.44
CA ARG A 46 2.11 17.05 -12.54
C ARG A 46 3.62 17.00 -12.74
N LYS A 47 4.41 17.16 -11.68
CA LYS A 47 5.86 16.94 -11.74
C LYS A 47 6.19 15.44 -11.85
N LYS A 48 7.37 15.13 -12.41
CA LYS A 48 7.79 13.74 -12.66
C LYS A 48 8.04 12.96 -11.37
N GLU A 49 8.42 13.66 -10.31
CA GLU A 49 8.86 13.10 -9.04
C GLU A 49 7.70 12.74 -8.11
N GLU A 50 6.54 13.37 -8.31
CA GLU A 50 5.39 13.24 -7.42
C GLU A 50 4.93 11.78 -7.27
N ILE A 51 4.52 11.43 -6.06
CA ILE A 51 3.81 10.19 -5.74
C ILE A 51 2.42 10.58 -5.25
N GLY A 52 1.41 10.34 -6.11
CA GLY A 52 0.03 10.67 -5.82
C GLY A 52 -0.64 9.62 -4.94
N ILE A 53 -1.18 10.03 -3.80
CA ILE A 53 -1.89 9.14 -2.87
C ILE A 53 -3.32 9.64 -2.73
N GLN A 54 -4.28 8.90 -3.28
CA GLN A 54 -5.70 9.24 -3.24
C GLN A 54 -6.46 8.24 -2.38
N THR A 55 -7.29 8.77 -1.49
CA THR A 55 -7.93 8.02 -0.41
C THR A 55 -9.44 8.18 -0.46
N LEU A 56 -10.16 7.06 -0.49
CA LEU A 56 -11.62 7.03 -0.54
C LEU A 56 -12.19 6.39 0.73
N ARG A 57 -13.34 6.91 1.18
CA ARG A 57 -14.14 6.33 2.26
C ARG A 57 -15.53 6.02 1.71
N ALA A 58 -15.91 4.75 1.69
CA ALA A 58 -17.19 4.32 1.13
C ALA A 58 -17.71 3.06 1.83
N GLY A 59 -18.95 3.12 2.30
CA GLY A 59 -19.69 1.98 2.84
C GLY A 59 -18.88 1.17 3.87
N ASP A 60 -18.75 -0.11 3.59
CA ASP A 60 -18.14 -1.17 4.39
C ASP A 60 -16.90 -1.81 3.74
N ILE A 61 -16.30 -1.15 2.72
CA ILE A 61 -15.10 -1.65 2.03
C ILE A 61 -14.00 -1.98 3.06
N VAL A 62 -13.55 -3.24 3.09
CA VAL A 62 -12.57 -3.69 4.10
C VAL A 62 -11.22 -3.04 3.85
N GLY A 63 -10.77 -3.00 2.59
CA GLY A 63 -9.55 -2.34 2.18
C GLY A 63 -9.15 -2.71 0.76
N ASP A 64 -9.17 -1.72 -0.12
CA ASP A 64 -8.69 -1.83 -1.50
C ASP A 64 -7.46 -0.94 -1.68
N HIS A 65 -6.45 -1.44 -2.39
CA HIS A 65 -5.23 -0.72 -2.70
C HIS A 65 -4.86 -0.96 -4.16
N THR A 66 -4.72 0.11 -4.92
CA THR A 66 -4.23 0.08 -6.31
C THR A 66 -2.99 0.96 -6.43
N VAL A 67 -1.89 0.37 -6.88
CA VAL A 67 -0.74 1.09 -7.42
C VAL A 67 -0.93 1.20 -8.92
N LEU A 68 -0.93 2.43 -9.43
CA LEU A 68 -1.11 2.71 -10.84
C LEU A 68 0.17 3.35 -11.39
N PHE A 69 0.76 2.73 -12.40
CA PHE A 69 1.82 3.28 -13.21
C PHE A 69 1.24 3.67 -14.57
N GLY A 70 1.17 4.97 -14.85
CA GLY A 70 0.64 5.51 -16.11
C GLY A 70 1.77 5.94 -17.04
N GLY A 71 1.83 5.33 -18.23
CA GLY A 71 2.74 5.70 -19.31
C GLY A 71 2.00 6.32 -20.49
N GLN A 72 2.73 6.71 -21.53
CA GLN A 72 2.11 7.16 -22.78
C GLN A 72 1.53 5.94 -23.51
N GLY A 73 0.20 5.89 -23.67
CA GLY A 73 -0.48 4.82 -24.38
C GLY A 73 -0.74 3.55 -23.58
N GLU A 74 -0.29 3.47 -22.32
CA GLU A 74 -0.48 2.29 -21.48
C GLU A 74 -0.61 2.61 -19.99
N ARG A 75 -1.13 1.64 -19.23
CA ARG A 75 -1.09 1.64 -17.77
C ARG A 75 -0.86 0.24 -17.23
N LEU A 76 -0.11 0.16 -16.13
CA LEU A 76 0.05 -1.03 -15.32
C LEU A 76 -0.56 -0.78 -13.95
N GLU A 77 -1.42 -1.69 -13.50
CA GLU A 77 -2.09 -1.61 -12.20
C GLU A 77 -1.79 -2.86 -11.37
N LEU A 78 -1.32 -2.66 -10.13
CA LEU A 78 -1.20 -3.69 -9.12
C LEU A 78 -2.29 -3.47 -8.08
N ILE A 79 -3.21 -4.42 -7.97
CA ILE A 79 -4.44 -4.29 -7.19
C ILE A 79 -4.47 -5.36 -6.10
N HIS A 80 -4.67 -4.94 -4.85
CA HIS A 80 -4.99 -5.80 -3.73
C HIS A 80 -6.35 -5.41 -3.17
N ARG A 81 -7.26 -6.37 -3.01
CA ARG A 81 -8.59 -6.18 -2.41
C ARG A 81 -8.80 -7.18 -1.30
N ALA A 82 -9.04 -6.70 -0.08
CA ALA A 82 -9.43 -7.54 1.03
C ALA A 82 -10.95 -7.73 1.00
N HIS A 83 -11.42 -8.97 0.89
CA HIS A 83 -12.86 -9.28 0.99
C HIS A 83 -13.33 -9.42 2.44
N SER A 84 -12.43 -9.82 3.35
CA SER A 84 -12.67 -9.90 4.78
C SER A 84 -11.34 -9.67 5.52
N ARG A 85 -11.41 -9.57 6.85
CA ARG A 85 -10.19 -9.51 7.69
C ARG A 85 -9.51 -10.88 7.85
N ASP A 86 -10.12 -11.96 7.36
CA ASP A 86 -9.57 -13.31 7.52
C ASP A 86 -8.24 -13.47 6.76
N THR A 87 -8.01 -12.68 5.70
CA THR A 87 -6.71 -12.68 5.00
C THR A 87 -5.53 -12.45 5.95
N PHE A 88 -5.69 -11.60 6.96
CA PHE A 88 -4.67 -11.34 7.97
C PHE A 88 -4.56 -12.49 8.98
N VAL A 89 -5.69 -13.12 9.32
CA VAL A 89 -5.73 -14.30 10.20
C VAL A 89 -4.97 -15.46 9.55
N TYR A 90 -5.25 -15.76 8.29
CA TYR A 90 -4.53 -16.81 7.55
C TYR A 90 -3.04 -16.51 7.40
N GLY A 91 -2.66 -15.23 7.21
CA GLY A 91 -1.26 -14.81 7.23
C GLY A 91 -0.57 -15.10 8.56
N ALA A 92 -1.23 -14.77 9.68
CA ALA A 92 -0.70 -15.04 11.02
C ALA A 92 -0.60 -16.54 11.32
N LEU A 93 -1.60 -17.34 10.95
CA LEU A 93 -1.56 -18.80 11.08
C LEU A 93 -0.40 -19.41 10.27
N ARG A 94 -0.23 -18.97 9.01
CA ARG A 94 0.90 -19.39 8.18
C ARG A 94 2.25 -19.04 8.81
N ALA A 95 2.39 -17.84 9.39
CA ALA A 95 3.61 -17.45 10.09
C ALA A 95 3.86 -18.31 11.34
N ALA A 96 2.80 -18.65 12.09
CA ALA A 96 2.89 -19.51 13.27
C ALA A 96 3.26 -20.96 12.92
N GLU A 97 2.81 -21.48 11.79
CA GLU A 97 3.27 -22.79 11.29
C GLU A 97 4.72 -22.72 10.79
N TRP A 98 5.08 -21.65 10.07
CA TRP A 98 6.41 -21.49 9.48
C TRP A 98 7.55 -21.37 10.51
N ILE A 99 7.28 -20.74 11.66
CA ILE A 99 8.29 -20.42 12.69
C ILE A 99 8.75 -21.65 13.50
N ILE A 100 7.98 -22.74 13.53
CA ILE A 100 8.23 -23.92 14.37
C ILE A 100 9.65 -24.49 14.16
N ASP A 101 10.12 -24.50 12.91
CA ASP A 101 11.42 -25.04 12.52
C ASP A 101 12.43 -23.94 12.15
N LYS A 102 12.38 -22.77 12.80
CA LYS A 102 13.31 -21.66 12.54
C LYS A 102 14.20 -21.38 13.74
N PRO A 103 15.47 -21.01 13.51
CA PRO A 103 16.34 -20.58 14.59
C PRO A 103 15.81 -19.30 15.26
N ASN A 104 16.27 -18.99 16.46
CA ASN A 104 15.90 -17.75 17.14
C ASN A 104 16.30 -16.53 16.29
N GLY A 105 15.37 -15.58 16.12
CA GLY A 105 15.58 -14.38 15.31
C GLY A 105 14.35 -13.49 15.26
N LEU A 106 14.50 -12.32 14.64
CA LEU A 106 13.39 -11.43 14.31
C LEU A 106 13.06 -11.59 12.83
N TYR A 107 11.85 -12.05 12.55
CA TYR A 107 11.37 -12.33 11.20
C TYR A 107 10.18 -11.44 10.83
N ASP A 108 9.97 -11.27 9.53
CA ASP A 108 8.81 -10.59 8.96
C ASP A 108 8.11 -11.50 7.92
N MET A 109 7.04 -10.98 7.32
CA MET A 109 6.28 -11.74 6.32
C MET A 109 7.05 -11.99 5.01
N GLN A 110 8.11 -11.24 4.70
CA GLN A 110 8.95 -11.54 3.54
C GLN A 110 9.75 -12.82 3.78
N ASP A 111 10.20 -13.08 5.02
CA ASP A 111 10.83 -14.35 5.40
C ASP A 111 9.83 -15.52 5.26
N VAL A 112 8.61 -15.34 5.79
CA VAL A 112 7.54 -16.36 5.73
C VAL A 112 7.14 -16.69 4.28
N LEU A 113 7.17 -15.70 3.40
CA LEU A 113 6.79 -15.83 2.00
C LEU A 113 7.96 -16.20 1.08
N GLY A 114 9.20 -16.20 1.57
CA GLY A 114 10.40 -16.48 0.76
C GLY A 114 10.69 -15.39 -0.28
N LEU A 115 10.54 -14.12 0.11
CA LEU A 115 10.69 -12.94 -0.75
C LEU A 115 11.91 -12.07 -0.39
N LYS A 116 12.83 -12.59 0.41
CA LYS A 116 14.16 -12.00 0.67
C LYS A 116 15.25 -12.74 -0.08
#